data_AF-A0A852JGZ3-F1
#
_entry.id   AF-A0A852JGZ3-F1
#
_cell.length_a   1.000
_cell.length_b   1.000
_cell.length_c   1.000
_cell.angle_alpha   90.00
_cell.angle_beta   90.00
_cell.angle_gamma   90.00
#
_symmetry.space_group_name_H-M   'P 1'
#
loop_
_entity.id
_entity.type
_entity.pdbx_description
1 polymer ?
#
loop_
_entity_poly.entity_id
_entity_poly.type
_entity_poly.pdbx_seq_one_letter_code
_entity_poly.pdbx_strand_id
1 'polypeptide(L)' 'AQSLQCYVCKEPIDISQCRTPVTCSPRATVCTTTLHSVDLGYPFFGNITVTRDCEEECVAYDGIGAQKPKSCCYTDLC' A
#
# COMPACT_ATOMS: atom_id res chain seq x y z
N ALA A 1 -19.24 -15.21 -4.25
CA ALA A 1 -18.02 -14.41 -4.50
C ALA A 1 -17.33 -14.18 -3.17
N GLN A 2 -16.07 -14.59 -3.03
CA GLN A 2 -15.27 -14.29 -1.83
C GLN A 2 -14.69 -12.88 -2.03
N SER A 3 -14.86 -12.01 -1.04
CA SER A 3 -14.33 -10.64 -1.09
C SER A 3 -12.87 -10.66 -0.67
N LEU A 4 -12.01 -9.92 -1.40
CA LEU A 4 -10.59 -9.77 -1.08
C LEU A 4 -10.42 -9.16 0.32
N GLN A 5 -9.45 -9.64 1.08
CA GLN A 5 -9.01 -9.04 2.33
C GLN A 5 -7.66 -8.35 2.13
N CYS A 6 -7.52 -7.11 2.56
CA CYS A 6 -6.27 -6.36 2.48
C CYS A 6 -5.89 -5.79 3.83
N TYR A 7 -4.60 -5.50 4.04
CA TYR A 7 -4.22 -4.59 5.10
C TYR A 7 -4.58 -3.16 4.72
N VAL A 8 -5.23 -2.41 5.62
CA VAL A 8 -5.66 -1.04 5.35
C VAL A 8 -5.19 -0.09 6.44
N CYS A 9 -4.62 1.04 6.04
CA CYS A 9 -4.33 2.18 6.91
C CYS A 9 -4.50 3.48 6.11
N LYS A 10 -5.40 4.36 6.58
CA LYS A 10 -5.76 5.60 5.89
C LYS A 10 -4.72 6.70 6.08
N GLU A 11 -4.06 6.71 7.23
CA GLU A 11 -3.00 7.66 7.56
C GLU A 11 -1.62 7.03 7.29
N PRO A 12 -0.63 7.81 6.83
CA PRO A 12 0.73 7.31 6.64
C PRO A 12 1.33 6.91 7.98
N ILE A 13 1.46 5.61 8.23
CA ILE A 13 2.01 5.05 9.46
C ILE A 13 3.13 4.08 9.13
N ASP A 14 3.89 3.67 10.15
CA ASP A 14 4.97 2.71 9.98
C ASP A 14 4.47 1.39 9.35
N ILE A 15 5.25 0.84 8.42
CA ILE A 15 4.91 -0.40 7.69
C ILE A 15 4.66 -1.60 8.61
N SER A 16 5.31 -1.65 9.78
CA SER A 16 5.07 -2.70 10.77
C SER A 16 3.71 -2.56 11.45
N GLN A 17 3.17 -1.33 11.52
CA GLN A 17 1.89 -1.01 12.17
C GLN A 17 0.71 -1.03 11.18
N CYS A 18 0.93 -0.80 9.89
CA CYS A 18 -0.12 -0.86 8.86
C CYS A 18 -0.52 -2.30 8.51
N ARG A 19 -1.09 -3.02 9.48
CA ARG A 19 -1.48 -4.44 9.36
C ARG A 19 -2.91 -4.71 9.81
N THR A 20 -3.80 -3.72 9.72
CA THR A 20 -5.21 -3.89 10.06
C THR A 20 -5.92 -4.63 8.92
N PRO A 21 -6.37 -5.88 9.10
CA PRO A 21 -7.06 -6.62 8.06
C PRO A 21 -8.46 -6.04 7.87
N VAL A 22 -8.85 -5.78 6.62
CA VAL A 22 -10.18 -5.30 6.24
C VAL A 22 -10.70 -6.09 5.06
N THR A 23 -11.96 -6.50 5.12
CA THR A 23 -12.67 -7.06 3.97
C THR A 23 -13.01 -5.94 3.00
N CYS A 24 -12.46 -6.01 1.80
CA CYS A 24 -12.68 -5.02 0.75
C CYS A 24 -14.10 -5.07 0.20
N SER A 25 -14.49 -4.00 -0.51
CA SER A 25 -15.72 -3.94 -1.30
C SER A 25 -15.74 -5.06 -2.36
N PRO A 26 -16.90 -5.63 -2.73
CA PRO A 26 -17.00 -6.65 -3.78
C PRO A 26 -16.49 -6.19 -5.15
N ARG A 27 -16.37 -4.88 -5.38
CA ARG A 27 -15.81 -4.30 -6.60
C ARG A 27 -14.29 -4.16 -6.55
N ALA A 28 -13.72 -4.08 -5.35
CA ALA A 28 -12.28 -3.96 -5.18
C ALA A 28 -11.63 -5.33 -5.38
N THR A 29 -10.71 -5.40 -6.32
CA THR A 29 -10.05 -6.64 -6.73
C THR A 29 -8.55 -6.64 -6.43
N VAL A 30 -8.03 -5.53 -5.93
CA VAL A 30 -6.59 -5.36 -5.69
C VAL A 30 -6.33 -4.61 -4.38
N CYS A 31 -5.32 -5.06 -3.63
CA CYS A 31 -4.74 -4.31 -2.52
C CYS A 31 -3.67 -3.37 -3.07
N THR A 32 -3.64 -2.13 -2.60
CA THR A 32 -2.62 -1.17 -2.98
C THR A 32 -1.79 -0.76 -1.76
N THR A 33 -0.49 -0.59 -1.96
CA THR A 33 0.44 -0.06 -0.96
C THR A 33 1.18 1.12 -1.57
N THR A 34 0.96 2.30 -1.02
CA THR A 34 1.70 3.51 -1.36
C THR A 34 2.77 3.72 -0.31
N LEU A 35 4.02 3.73 -0.75
CA LEU A 35 5.16 4.01 0.10
C LEU A 35 5.38 5.52 0.12
N HIS A 36 5.42 6.10 1.32
CA HIS A 36 5.76 7.50 1.52
C HIS A 36 7.21 7.54 1.97
N SER A 37 8.12 7.53 1.00
CA SER A 37 9.54 7.78 1.28
C SER A 37 9.68 9.24 1.68
N VAL A 38 10.17 9.49 2.88
CA VAL A 38 10.82 10.77 3.18
C VAL A 38 12.05 10.83 2.27
N ASP A 39 12.22 11.91 1.49
CA ASP A 39 13.35 12.14 0.56
C ASP A 39 14.72 11.99 1.26
N LEU A 40 15.16 10.76 1.50
CA LEU A 40 16.42 10.46 2.15
C LEU A 40 17.29 9.82 1.10
N GLY A 41 18.24 10.56 0.55
CA GLY A 41 19.29 9.96 -0.27
C GLY A 41 19.97 8.79 0.43
N TYR A 42 20.68 7.96 -0.33
CA TYR A 42 21.46 6.86 0.22
C TYR A 42 22.40 7.36 1.34
N PRO A 43 22.53 6.66 2.47
CA PRO A 43 21.87 5.41 2.82
C PRO A 43 20.50 5.62 3.51
N PHE A 44 19.48 4.89 3.05
CA PHE A 44 18.10 5.01 3.56
C PHE A 44 17.96 4.34 4.94
N PHE A 45 18.10 5.11 6.01
CA PHE A 45 17.86 4.68 7.40
C PHE A 45 16.68 5.43 8.04
N GLY A 46 15.65 5.74 7.26
CA GLY A 46 14.46 6.47 7.74
C GLY A 46 13.26 5.56 7.98
N ASN A 47 12.42 5.93 8.95
CA ASN A 47 11.10 5.32 9.17
C ASN A 47 10.28 5.40 7.88
N ILE A 48 9.99 4.25 7.28
CA ILE A 48 9.18 4.16 6.06
C ILE A 48 7.72 4.16 6.48
N THR A 49 6.99 5.19 6.08
CA THR A 49 5.54 5.20 6.26
C THR A 49 4.84 4.70 5.00
N VAL A 50 3.73 4.01 5.19
CA VAL A 50 2.92 3.47 4.11
C VAL A 50 1.46 3.81 4.33
N THR A 51 0.71 3.89 3.25
CA THR A 51 -0.75 3.81 3.27
C THR A 51 -1.17 2.61 2.45
N ARG A 52 -2.12 1.83 2.96
CA ARG A 52 -2.65 0.67 2.24
C ARG A 52 -4.16 0.78 2.11
N ASP A 53 -4.68 0.37 0.96
CA ASP A 53 -6.11 0.43 0.64
C ASP A 53 -6.54 -0.72 -0.29
N CYS A 54 -7.86 -0.82 -0.51
CA CYS A 54 -8.49 -1.68 -1.50
C CYS A 54 -8.91 -0.84 -2.71
N GLU A 55 -8.57 -1.26 -3.92
CA GLU A 55 -8.97 -0.58 -5.15
C GLU A 55 -9.59 -1.54 -6.18
N GLU A 56 -10.34 -0.98 -7.14
CA GLU A 56 -10.92 -1.74 -8.25
C GLU A 56 -9.87 -2.07 -9.33
N GLU A 57 -8.89 -1.17 -9.51
CA GLU A 57 -7.83 -1.27 -10.51
C GLU A 57 -6.48 -0.89 -9.90
N CYS A 58 -5.41 -1.55 -10.38
CA CYS A 58 -4.05 -1.19 -9.99
C CYS A 58 -3.51 -0.07 -10.86
N VAL A 59 -3.48 1.15 -10.33
CA VAL A 59 -2.70 2.24 -10.91
C VAL A 59 -1.35 2.29 -10.22
N ALA A 60 -0.42 1.42 -10.64
CA ALA A 60 0.95 1.41 -10.15
C ALA A 60 1.72 2.63 -10.67
N TYR A 61 2.57 3.19 -9.83
CA TYR A 61 3.51 4.24 -10.20
C TYR A 61 4.85 3.91 -9.57
N ASP A 62 5.77 3.40 -10.37
CA ASP A 62 7.09 2.90 -9.95
C ASP A 62 8.24 3.57 -10.71
N GLY A 63 7.96 4.72 -11.34
CA GLY A 63 8.95 5.48 -12.11
C GLY A 63 10.16 5.89 -11.28
N ILE A 64 11.34 5.91 -11.91
CA ILE A 64 12.57 6.40 -11.29
C ILE A 64 12.37 7.86 -10.86
N GLY A 65 12.53 8.16 -9.57
CA GLY A 65 12.27 9.48 -8.99
C GLY A 65 10.83 9.70 -8.50
N ALA A 66 9.98 8.66 -8.48
CA ALA A 66 8.68 8.73 -7.86
C ALA A 66 8.79 8.99 -6.36
N GLN A 67 8.25 10.12 -5.88
CA GLN A 67 8.22 10.46 -4.45
C GLN A 67 7.31 9.54 -3.62
N LYS A 68 6.36 8.86 -4.27
CA LYS A 68 5.36 8.00 -3.62
C LYS A 68 5.07 6.75 -4.47
N PRO A 69 6.00 5.79 -4.52
CA PRO A 69 5.79 4.62 -5.34
C PRO A 69 4.61 3.81 -4.84
N LYS A 70 3.75 3.39 -5.77
CA LYS A 70 2.53 2.62 -5.50
C LYS A 70 2.66 1.22 -6.10
N SER A 71 2.47 0.23 -5.24
CA SER A 71 2.52 -1.20 -5.57
C SER A 71 1.16 -1.85 -5.35
N CYS A 72 0.92 -2.98 -6.00
CA CYS A 72 -0.36 -3.67 -5.99
C CYS A 72 -0.21 -5.19 -5.86
N CYS A 73 -1.21 -5.84 -5.27
CA CYS A 73 -1.28 -7.29 -5.15
C CYS A 73 -2.73 -7.77 -5.11
N TYR A 74 -2.99 -8.99 -5.58
CA TYR A 74 -4.33 -9.53 -5.83
C TYR A 74 -4.69 -10.71 -4.91
N THR A 75 -4.00 -10.84 -3.78
CA THR A 75 -4.12 -11.95 -2.84
C THR A 75 -4.51 -11.45 -1.46
N ASP A 76 -5.24 -12.27 -0.69
CA ASP A 76 -5.64 -11.91 0.66
C ASP A 76 -4.43 -11.62 1.56
N LEU A 77 -4.46 -10.48 2.24
CA LEU A 77 -3.51 -10.04 3.27
C LEU A 77 -2.05 -9.97 2.80
N CYS A 78 -1.84 -9.51 1.57
CA CYS A 78 -0.60 -8.82 1.19
C CYS A 78 -0.59 -7.36 1.75
#